data_AF-A0A954JQ76-F1
#
_entry.id   AF-A0A954JQ76-F1
#
_cell.length_a   1.000
_cell.length_b   1.000
_cell.length_c   1.000
_cell.angle_alpha   90.00
_cell.angle_beta   90.00
_cell.angle_gamma   90.00
#
_symmetry.space_group_name_H-M   'P 1'
#
loop_
_entity.id
_entity.type
_entity.pdbx_description
1 polymer ?
#
loop_
_entity_poly.entity_id
_entity_poly.type
_entity_poly.pdbx_seq_one_letter_code
_entity_poly.pdbx_strand_id
1 'polypeptide(L)'
;MKRALTVCRRELRAYFESPLAYVLVVIFVLVQAALFYFIGYPVGPVPLPGFWDGGWASLLTLFTWLPLSLALLIPALTMGAWAEERRAGTEELLMTYPLKTWEWVLGKFLAAWSVVALLLLLLVVPIAITVMGLGDLDLASVVLGFLGSLGLAAAYTALALCCSALTAEQLVA
;
A
#
# COMPACT_ATOMS: atom_id res chain seq x y z
N MET A 1 9.07 12.71 -18.95
CA MET A 1 9.04 11.28 -18.54
C MET A 1 10.35 10.76 -17.96
N LYS A 2 11.53 10.87 -18.63
CA LYS A 2 12.80 10.39 -18.04
C LYS A 2 13.08 10.98 -16.64
N ARG A 3 12.75 12.26 -16.44
CA ARG A 3 12.94 12.98 -15.17
C ARG A 3 12.02 12.47 -14.05
N ALA A 4 10.74 12.24 -14.32
CA ALA A 4 9.80 11.66 -13.35
C ALA A 4 10.24 10.25 -12.90
N LEU A 5 10.80 9.46 -13.82
CA LEU A 5 11.30 8.11 -13.53
C LEU A 5 12.57 8.15 -12.66
N THR A 6 13.43 9.15 -12.86
CA THR A 6 14.58 9.40 -11.98
C THR A 6 14.14 9.76 -10.56
N VAL A 7 13.13 10.62 -10.41
CA VAL A 7 12.54 10.95 -9.10
C VAL A 7 11.98 9.68 -8.45
N CYS A 8 11.16 8.92 -9.18
CA CYS A 8 10.60 7.66 -8.69
C CYS A 8 11.68 6.69 -8.17
N ARG A 9 12.77 6.51 -8.92
CA ARG A 9 13.89 5.65 -8.51
C ARG A 9 14.59 6.13 -7.24
N ARG A 10 14.73 7.45 -7.08
CA ARG A 10 15.31 8.06 -5.87
C ARG A 10 14.43 7.79 -4.66
N GLU A 11 13.12 8.06 -4.79
CA GLU A 11 12.15 7.84 -3.71
C GLU A 11 12.06 6.35 -3.34
N LEU A 12 11.99 5.46 -4.33
CA LEU A 12 12.01 4.01 -4.08
C LEU A 12 13.23 3.58 -3.27
N ARG A 13 14.41 4.12 -3.60
CA ARG A 13 15.62 3.81 -2.86
C ARG A 13 15.54 4.30 -1.41
N ALA A 14 15.01 5.50 -1.18
CA ALA A 14 14.79 6.01 0.18
C ALA A 14 13.85 5.10 1.00
N TYR A 15 12.77 4.59 0.37
CA TYR A 15 11.87 3.63 1.02
C TYR A 15 12.57 2.33 1.45
N PHE A 16 13.42 1.76 0.60
CA PHE A 16 14.18 0.54 0.91
C PHE A 16 15.41 0.78 1.79
N GLU A 17 15.84 2.02 1.98
CA GLU A 17 16.93 2.34 2.93
C GLU A 17 16.38 2.62 4.34
N SER A 18 15.08 2.93 4.48
CA SER A 18 14.43 3.19 5.76
C SER A 18 14.10 1.89 6.52
N PRO A 19 14.70 1.64 7.70
CA PRO A 19 14.39 0.46 8.51
C PRO A 19 12.93 0.42 8.98
N LEU A 20 12.33 1.60 9.19
CA LEU A 20 10.95 1.75 9.65
C LEU A 20 9.96 1.20 8.62
N ALA A 21 10.21 1.39 7.33
CA ALA A 21 9.37 0.89 6.26
C ALA A 21 9.25 -0.65 6.31
N TYR A 22 10.35 -1.36 6.58
CA TYR A 22 10.34 -2.81 6.71
C TYR A 22 9.53 -3.27 7.93
N VAL A 23 9.66 -2.59 9.08
CA VAL A 23 8.88 -2.92 10.28
C VAL A 23 7.39 -2.79 10.01
N LEU A 24 6.95 -1.69 9.37
CA LEU A 24 5.56 -1.49 9.00
C LEU A 24 5.05 -2.58 8.04
N VAL A 25 5.84 -2.96 7.03
CA VAL A 25 5.49 -4.02 6.08
C VAL A 25 5.28 -5.35 6.80
N VAL A 26 6.21 -5.74 7.68
CA VAL A 26 6.13 -7.01 8.42
C VAL A 26 4.91 -7.04 9.33
N ILE A 27 4.68 -5.98 10.11
CA ILE A 27 3.51 -5.89 10.98
C ILE A 27 2.22 -5.97 10.16
N PHE A 28 2.15 -5.23 9.05
CA PHE A 28 0.99 -5.24 8.18
C PHE A 28 0.68 -6.64 7.62
N VAL A 29 1.70 -7.35 7.13
CA VAL A 29 1.53 -8.70 6.58
C VAL A 29 1.09 -9.67 7.67
N LEU A 30 1.68 -9.62 8.86
CA LEU A 30 1.30 -10.47 9.99
C LEU A 30 -0.13 -10.22 10.45
N VAL A 31 -0.53 -8.95 10.57
CA VAL A 31 -1.89 -8.56 10.97
C VAL A 31 -2.89 -9.04 9.91
N GLN A 32 -2.63 -8.81 8.63
CA GLN A 32 -3.52 -9.27 7.55
C GLN A 32 -3.63 -10.79 7.48
N ALA A 33 -2.53 -11.51 7.64
CA ALA A 33 -2.55 -12.97 7.70
C ALA A 33 -3.36 -13.47 8.91
N ALA A 34 -3.19 -12.86 10.09
CA ALA A 34 -3.95 -13.23 11.28
C ALA A 34 -5.46 -12.99 11.11
N LEU A 35 -5.83 -11.83 10.53
CA LEU A 35 -7.23 -11.50 10.24
C LEU A 35 -7.86 -12.49 9.26
N PHE A 36 -7.13 -12.89 8.23
CA PHE A 36 -7.58 -13.87 7.25
C PHE A 36 -7.76 -15.28 7.83
N TYR A 37 -6.73 -15.80 8.52
CA TYR A 37 -6.74 -17.18 8.99
C TYR A 37 -7.65 -17.40 10.20
N PHE A 38 -7.62 -16.51 11.19
CA PHE A 38 -8.22 -16.78 12.50
C PHE A 38 -9.50 -16.01 12.80
N ILE A 39 -9.64 -14.78 12.32
CA ILE A 39 -10.72 -13.88 12.78
C ILE A 39 -11.90 -13.86 11.80
N GLY A 40 -11.64 -13.91 10.49
CA GLY A 40 -12.69 -13.64 9.51
C GLY A 40 -13.03 -12.14 9.44
N TYR A 41 -14.07 -11.77 8.70
CA TYR A 41 -14.55 -10.39 8.58
C TYR A 41 -15.94 -10.26 9.22
N PRO A 42 -16.05 -9.74 10.45
CA PRO A 42 -17.32 -9.69 11.18
C PRO A 42 -18.19 -8.49 10.80
N VAL A 43 -17.68 -7.57 9.97
CA VAL A 43 -18.34 -6.29 9.65
C VAL A 43 -19.01 -6.39 8.29
N GLY A 44 -20.18 -5.78 8.08
CA GLY A 44 -20.86 -5.75 6.77
C GLY A 44 -22.08 -6.67 6.66
N PRO A 45 -22.68 -6.78 5.45
CA PRO A 45 -23.98 -7.43 5.26
C PRO A 45 -23.94 -8.96 5.39
N VAL A 46 -22.76 -9.57 5.27
CA VAL A 46 -22.57 -11.02 5.44
C VAL A 46 -21.29 -11.22 6.27
N PRO A 47 -21.39 -11.71 7.52
CA PRO A 47 -20.21 -12.01 8.32
C PRO A 47 -19.44 -13.17 7.66
N LEU A 48 -18.16 -12.95 7.38
CA LEU A 48 -17.30 -13.96 6.80
C LEU A 48 -16.54 -14.65 7.94
N PRO A 49 -16.69 -15.97 8.11
CA PRO A 49 -15.89 -16.70 9.08
C PRO A 49 -14.39 -16.65 8.72
N GLY A 50 -13.54 -16.98 9.69
CA GLY A 50 -12.12 -17.23 9.43
C GLY A 50 -11.94 -18.35 8.42
N PHE A 51 -10.79 -18.38 7.74
CA PHE A 51 -10.52 -19.37 6.70
C PHE A 51 -10.77 -20.81 7.15
N TRP A 52 -10.37 -21.16 8.38
CA TRP A 52 -10.54 -22.50 8.94
C TRP A 52 -12.00 -22.88 9.24
N ASP A 53 -12.85 -21.90 9.52
CA ASP A 53 -14.26 -22.11 9.88
C ASP A 53 -15.19 -22.09 8.65
N GLY A 54 -14.78 -21.40 7.58
CA GLY A 54 -15.61 -21.21 6.38
C GLY A 54 -15.77 -22.45 5.49
N GLY A 55 -14.85 -23.42 5.56
CA GLY A 55 -14.94 -24.67 4.79
C GLY A 55 -14.81 -24.51 3.27
N TRP A 56 -14.48 -23.32 2.76
CA TRP A 56 -14.29 -23.03 1.33
C TRP A 56 -12.96 -22.31 1.07
N ALA A 57 -12.31 -22.68 -0.04
CA ALA A 57 -11.03 -22.12 -0.47
C ALA A 57 -11.22 -20.74 -1.15
N SER A 58 -11.46 -19.69 -0.37
CA SER A 58 -11.65 -18.33 -0.89
C SER A 58 -10.76 -17.29 -0.21
N LEU A 59 -10.32 -16.29 -0.99
CA LEU A 59 -9.59 -15.12 -0.50
C LEU A 59 -10.50 -13.92 -0.20
N LEU A 60 -11.83 -14.13 -0.23
CA LEU A 60 -12.80 -13.03 -0.11
C LEU A 60 -12.61 -12.28 1.22
N THR A 61 -12.43 -13.01 2.32
CA THR A 61 -12.11 -12.45 3.65
C THR A 61 -10.86 -11.56 3.64
N LEU A 62 -9.82 -11.92 2.87
CA LEU A 62 -8.61 -11.10 2.75
C LEU A 62 -8.93 -9.78 2.03
N PHE A 63 -9.66 -9.84 0.92
CA PHE A 63 -10.02 -8.66 0.14
C PHE A 63 -10.99 -7.72 0.87
N THR A 64 -11.80 -8.22 1.80
CA THR A 64 -12.69 -7.37 2.62
C THR A 64 -11.95 -6.62 3.72
N TRP A 65 -10.84 -7.15 4.24
CA TRP A 65 -9.99 -6.45 5.21
C TRP A 65 -9.03 -5.44 4.56
N LEU A 66 -8.69 -5.66 3.29
CA LEU A 66 -7.72 -4.82 2.58
C LEU A 66 -8.08 -3.32 2.56
N PRO A 67 -9.33 -2.87 2.28
CA PRO A 67 -9.67 -1.45 2.32
C PRO A 67 -9.34 -0.77 3.64
N LEU A 68 -9.73 -1.38 4.77
CA LEU A 68 -9.49 -0.78 6.08
C LEU A 68 -8.00 -0.78 6.43
N SER A 69 -7.30 -1.88 6.18
CA SER A 69 -5.88 -2.01 6.47
C SER A 69 -5.03 -1.06 5.61
N LEU A 70 -5.33 -0.92 4.32
CA LEU A 70 -4.65 0.01 3.41
C LEU A 70 -4.92 1.47 3.78
N ALA A 71 -6.12 1.80 4.25
CA ALA A 71 -6.44 3.15 4.72
C ALA A 71 -5.57 3.58 5.91
N LEU A 72 -5.12 2.63 6.74
CA LEU A 72 -4.18 2.90 7.84
C LEU A 72 -2.72 2.90 7.37
N LEU A 73 -2.35 1.92 6.54
CA LEU A 73 -0.98 1.71 6.11
C LEU A 73 -0.49 2.82 5.18
N ILE A 74 -1.31 3.24 4.22
CA ILE A 74 -0.87 4.15 3.17
C ILE A 74 -0.47 5.53 3.74
N PRO A 75 -1.28 6.17 4.61
CA PRO A 75 -0.84 7.37 5.31
C PRO A 75 0.48 7.15 6.05
N ALA A 76 0.61 6.06 6.82
CA ALA A 76 1.83 5.74 7.56
C ALA A 76 3.07 5.57 6.66
N LEU A 77 2.92 5.01 5.45
CA LEU A 77 4.00 4.89 4.47
C LEU A 77 4.29 6.22 3.73
N THR A 78 3.32 7.13 3.65
CA THR A 78 3.50 8.43 2.97
C THR A 78 3.80 9.59 3.92
N MET A 79 3.68 9.37 5.23
CA MET A 79 4.02 10.31 6.32
C MET A 79 5.51 10.66 6.26
N GLY A 80 5.83 11.77 5.60
CA GLY A 80 7.21 12.19 5.39
C GLY A 80 7.55 12.52 3.94
N ALA A 81 6.75 12.06 2.98
CA ALA A 81 7.03 12.25 1.55
C ALA A 81 7.24 13.72 1.17
N TRP A 82 6.50 14.65 1.78
CA TRP A 82 6.70 16.10 1.61
C TRP A 82 7.39 16.77 2.80
N ALA A 83 7.15 16.26 4.01
CA ALA A 83 7.68 16.85 5.24
C ALA A 83 9.20 16.71 5.36
N GLU A 84 9.81 15.61 4.89
CA GLU A 84 11.27 15.44 4.92
C GLU A 84 11.98 16.38 3.94
N GLU A 85 11.41 16.59 2.75
CA GLU A 85 11.97 17.56 1.79
C GLU A 85 11.82 19.01 2.25
N ARG A 86 10.74 19.34 2.98
CA ARG A 86 10.56 20.64 3.65
C ARG A 86 11.57 20.84 4.76
N ARG A 87 11.75 19.85 5.65
CA ARG A 87 12.71 19.90 6.76
C ARG A 87 14.16 19.99 6.29
N ALA A 88 14.49 19.34 5.17
CA ALA A 88 15.82 19.37 4.59
C ALA A 88 16.12 20.63 3.75
N GLY A 89 15.12 21.51 3.53
CA GLY A 89 15.27 22.70 2.67
C GLY A 89 15.44 22.36 1.17
N THR A 90 15.27 21.09 0.80
CA THR A 90 15.46 20.61 -0.58
C THR A 90 14.33 21.04 -1.51
N GLU A 91 13.16 21.41 -0.95
CA GLU A 91 12.02 21.91 -1.73
C GLU A 91 12.39 23.15 -2.55
N GLU A 92 13.12 24.11 -1.98
CA GLU A 92 13.54 25.34 -2.67
C GLU A 92 14.58 25.07 -3.77
N LEU A 93 15.49 24.12 -3.54
CA LEU A 93 16.48 23.66 -4.51
C LEU A 93 15.84 22.91 -5.69
N LEU A 94 14.78 22.14 -5.43
CA LEU A 94 14.05 21.41 -6.46
C LEU A 94 13.17 22.33 -7.31
N MET A 95 12.64 23.42 -6.72
CA MET A 95 11.88 24.45 -7.44
C MET A 95 12.75 25.32 -8.35
N THR A 96 14.03 25.49 -8.03
CA THR A 96 14.99 26.21 -8.89
C THR A 96 15.58 25.34 -10.00
N TYR A 97 15.48 24.02 -9.87
CA TYR A 97 15.83 23.09 -10.94
C TYR A 97 14.77 23.13 -12.05
N PRO A 98 15.11 22.91 -13.34
CA PRO A 98 14.16 22.93 -14.46
C PRO A 98 13.25 21.68 -14.50
N LEU A 99 12.68 21.28 -13.36
CA LEU A 99 11.71 20.21 -13.21
C LEU A 99 10.30 20.79 -13.23
N LYS A 100 9.42 20.17 -14.03
CA LYS A 100 8.00 20.55 -14.02
C LYS A 100 7.34 19.95 -12.77
N THR A 101 6.49 20.72 -12.09
CA THR A 101 5.81 20.29 -10.84
C THR A 101 5.06 18.96 -11.01
N TRP A 102 4.41 18.73 -12.16
CA TRP A 102 3.70 17.48 -12.43
C TRP A 102 4.63 16.26 -12.55
N GLU A 103 5.87 16.42 -13.04
CA GLU A 103 6.84 15.32 -13.13
C GLU A 103 7.31 14.89 -11.73
N TRP A 104 7.38 15.83 -10.79
CA TRP A 104 7.75 15.57 -9.40
C TRP A 104 6.62 14.87 -8.63
N VAL A 105 5.38 15.37 -8.76
CA VAL A 105 4.20 14.75 -8.15
C VAL A 105 3.99 13.33 -8.67
N LEU A 106 4.06 13.11 -9.99
CA LEU A 106 3.93 11.77 -10.56
C LEU A 106 5.07 10.84 -10.13
N GLY A 107 6.29 11.35 -9.99
CA GLY A 107 7.44 10.57 -9.52
C GLY A 107 7.21 10.01 -8.11
N LYS A 108 6.74 10.86 -7.18
CA LYS A 108 6.40 10.45 -5.81
C LYS A 108 5.22 9.50 -5.75
N PHE A 109 4.16 9.80 -6.51
CA PHE A 109 2.98 8.92 -6.59
C PHE A 109 3.36 7.53 -7.08
N LEU A 110 4.11 7.42 -8.19
CA LEU A 110 4.51 6.13 -8.74
C LEU A 110 5.44 5.35 -7.79
N ALA A 111 6.33 6.05 -7.08
CA ALA A 111 7.18 5.41 -6.07
C ALA A 111 6.32 4.80 -4.95
N ALA A 112 5.49 5.60 -4.28
CA ALA A 112 4.64 5.12 -3.19
C ALA A 112 3.67 4.02 -3.64
N TRP A 113 3.01 4.20 -4.79
CA TRP A 113 2.08 3.21 -5.33
C TRP A 113 2.77 1.89 -5.67
N SER A 114 3.98 1.92 -6.25
CA SER A 114 4.73 0.70 -6.55
C SER A 114 5.21 -0.05 -5.31
N VAL A 115 5.56 0.65 -4.21
CA VAL A 115 5.85 0.02 -2.91
C VAL A 115 4.63 -0.72 -2.38
N VAL A 116 3.45 -0.07 -2.40
CA VAL A 116 2.20 -0.70 -1.95
C VAL A 116 1.82 -1.87 -2.87
N ALA A 117 2.01 -1.75 -4.18
CA ALA A 117 1.76 -2.83 -5.13
C ALA A 117 2.66 -4.05 -4.87
N LEU A 118 3.95 -3.83 -4.59
CA LEU A 118 4.89 -4.90 -4.20
C LEU A 118 4.47 -5.56 -2.88
N LEU A 119 4.04 -4.77 -1.90
CA LEU A 119 3.53 -5.28 -0.63
C LEU A 119 2.26 -6.11 -0.81
N LEU A 120 1.33 -5.68 -1.65
CA LEU A 120 0.12 -6.44 -1.98
C LEU A 120 0.46 -7.77 -2.66
N LEU A 121 1.44 -7.77 -3.57
CA LEU A 121 1.92 -8.99 -4.22
C LEU A 121 2.55 -9.94 -3.19
N LEU A 122 3.38 -9.41 -2.28
CA LEU A 122 3.99 -10.19 -1.19
C LEU A 122 2.96 -10.78 -0.22
N LEU A 123 1.81 -10.12 -0.03
CA LEU A 123 0.72 -10.62 0.81
C LEU A 123 -0.13 -11.67 0.08
N VAL A 124 -0.61 -11.34 -1.14
CA VAL A 124 -1.63 -12.15 -1.84
C VAL A 124 -1.04 -13.44 -2.40
N VAL A 125 0.18 -13.41 -2.94
CA VAL A 125 0.76 -14.59 -3.61
C VAL A 125 0.99 -15.75 -2.65
N PRO A 126 1.65 -15.59 -1.48
CA PRO A 126 1.85 -16.70 -0.56
C PRO A 126 0.53 -17.27 -0.02
N ILE A 127 -0.43 -16.41 0.29
CA ILE A 127 -1.74 -16.83 0.80
C ILE A 127 -2.55 -17.56 -0.28
N ALA A 128 -2.50 -17.10 -1.54
CA ALA A 128 -3.13 -17.80 -2.65
C ALA A 128 -2.52 -19.19 -2.85
N ILE A 129 -1.19 -19.33 -2.77
CA ILE A 129 -0.50 -20.63 -2.88
C ILE A 129 -0.90 -21.58 -1.75
N THR A 130 -0.97 -21.09 -0.51
CA THR A 130 -1.38 -21.93 0.63
C THR A 130 -2.82 -22.40 0.50
N VAL A 131 -3.73 -21.53 0.04
CA VAL A 131 -5.15 -21.89 -0.13
C VAL A 131 -5.35 -22.85 -1.30
N MET A 132 -4.62 -22.67 -2.41
CA MET A 132 -4.65 -23.58 -3.57
C MET A 132 -4.14 -24.99 -3.22
N GLY A 133 -3.25 -25.12 -2.23
CA GLY A 133 -2.83 -26.43 -1.71
C GLY A 133 -3.88 -27.12 -0.83
N LEU A 134 -4.87 -26.38 -0.33
CA LEU A 134 -5.90 -26.87 0.60
C LEU A 134 -7.27 -27.09 -0.06
N GLY A 135 -7.52 -26.50 -1.23
CA GLY A 135 -8.75 -26.70 -1.99
C GLY A 135 -8.75 -25.96 -3.33
N ASP A 136 -9.87 -26.08 -4.05
CA ASP A 136 -10.04 -25.45 -5.36
C ASP A 136 -10.26 -23.94 -5.22
N LEU A 137 -9.18 -23.19 -5.41
CA LEU A 137 -9.19 -21.73 -5.37
C LEU A 137 -9.66 -21.15 -6.71
N ASP A 138 -10.69 -20.30 -6.67
CA ASP A 138 -11.10 -19.54 -7.84
C ASP A 138 -10.09 -18.43 -8.17
N LEU A 139 -9.19 -18.72 -9.12
CA LEU A 139 -8.17 -17.80 -9.60
C LEU A 139 -8.77 -16.51 -10.21
N ALA A 140 -9.97 -16.57 -10.80
CA ALA A 140 -10.60 -15.39 -11.37
C ALA A 140 -10.92 -14.37 -10.27
N SER A 141 -11.49 -14.84 -9.15
CA SER A 141 -11.73 -14.02 -7.96
C SER A 141 -10.45 -13.44 -7.37
N VAL A 142 -9.34 -14.20 -7.37
CA VAL A 142 -8.04 -13.70 -6.88
C VAL A 142 -7.52 -12.55 -7.74
N VAL A 143 -7.53 -12.73 -9.07
CA VAL A 143 -7.02 -11.73 -10.01
C VAL A 143 -7.86 -10.45 -9.95
N LEU A 144 -9.19 -10.59 -9.92
CA LEU A 144 -10.10 -9.45 -9.81
C LEU A 144 -9.94 -8.72 -8.48
N GLY A 145 -9.85 -9.46 -7.36
CA GLY A 145 -9.59 -8.88 -6.05
C GLY A 145 -8.26 -8.15 -5.99
N PHE A 146 -7.21 -8.72 -6.59
CA PHE A 146 -5.89 -8.10 -6.67
C PHE A 146 -5.92 -6.80 -7.49
N LEU A 147 -6.49 -6.82 -8.69
CA LEU A 147 -6.64 -5.62 -9.51
C LEU A 147 -7.48 -4.54 -8.82
N GLY A 148 -8.56 -4.92 -8.15
CA GLY A 148 -9.37 -4.01 -7.34
C GLY A 148 -8.56 -3.38 -6.21
N SER A 149 -7.76 -4.18 -5.50
CA SER A 149 -6.89 -3.69 -4.43
C SER A 149 -5.78 -2.75 -4.93
N LEU A 150 -5.24 -2.98 -6.13
CA LEU A 150 -4.27 -2.08 -6.76
C LEU A 150 -4.89 -0.73 -7.11
N GLY A 151 -6.13 -0.72 -7.62
CA GLY A 151 -6.88 0.51 -7.89
C GLY A 151 -7.20 1.29 -6.61
N LEU A 152 -7.60 0.59 -5.55
CA LEU A 152 -7.84 1.18 -4.24
C LEU A 152 -6.56 1.75 -3.63
N ALA A 153 -5.43 1.04 -3.73
CA ALA A 153 -4.13 1.54 -3.32
C ALA A 153 -3.73 2.81 -4.10
N ALA A 154 -4.02 2.89 -5.40
CA ALA A 154 -3.79 4.10 -6.20
C ALA A 154 -4.63 5.29 -5.70
N ALA A 155 -5.91 5.07 -5.37
CA ALA A 155 -6.78 6.12 -4.84
C ALA A 155 -6.30 6.63 -3.48
N TYR A 156 -5.97 5.73 -2.56
CA TYR A 156 -5.50 6.09 -1.22
C TYR A 156 -4.12 6.73 -1.23
N THR A 157 -3.20 6.30 -2.09
CA THR A 157 -1.88 6.95 -2.22
C THR A 157 -2.01 8.37 -2.77
N ALA A 158 -2.91 8.60 -3.74
CA ALA A 158 -3.21 9.93 -4.25
C ALA A 158 -3.81 10.84 -3.16
N LEU A 159 -4.75 10.32 -2.38
CA LEU A 159 -5.36 11.05 -1.26
C LEU A 159 -4.33 11.37 -0.17
N ALA A 160 -3.53 10.40 0.25
CA ALA A 160 -2.54 10.58 1.30
C ALA A 160 -1.45 11.59 0.89
N LEU A 161 -0.99 11.54 -0.37
CA LEU A 161 -0.05 12.55 -0.89
C LEU A 161 -0.68 13.95 -0.97
N CYS A 162 -1.97 14.06 -1.28
CA CYS A 162 -2.70 15.33 -1.26
C CYS A 162 -2.81 15.88 0.17
N CYS A 163 -3.21 15.05 1.14
CA CYS A 163 -3.27 15.43 2.55
C CYS A 163 -1.91 15.84 3.10
N SER A 164 -0.84 15.11 2.75
CA SER A 164 0.52 15.43 3.16
C SER A 164 1.05 16.72 2.51
N ALA A 165 0.57 17.09 1.31
CA ALA A 165 0.90 18.39 0.72
C ALA A 165 0.25 19.56 1.47
N LEU A 166 -0.97 19.36 1.99
CA LEU A 166 -1.75 20.36 2.73
C LEU A 166 -1.33 20.52 4.20
N THR A 167 -0.57 19.57 4.75
CA THR A 167 -0.11 19.58 6.15
C THR A 167 1.39 19.92 6.22
N ALA A 168 1.77 20.82 7.12
CA ALA A 168 3.15 21.28 7.26
C ALA A 168 3.98 20.46 8.26
N GLU A 169 3.31 19.69 9.14
CA GLU A 169 3.94 18.95 10.24
C GLU A 169 3.88 17.43 10.02
N GLN A 170 5.02 16.75 10.16
CA GLN A 170 5.19 15.30 9.95
C GLN A 170 4.40 14.45 10.97
N LEU A 171 4.00 15.04 12.10
CA LEU A 171 3.18 14.41 13.14
C LEU A 171 1.67 14.53 12.89
N VAL A 172 1.25 15.42 11.98
CA VAL A 172 -0.17 15.71 11.68
C VAL A 172 -0.56 15.25 10.26
N ALA A 173 0.44 15.01 9.39
CA ALA A 173 0.30 14.61 7.99
C ALA A 173 -0.10 13.15 7.79
#